data_AF-A0A5S9R7Y4-F1
#
_entry.id   AF-A0A5S9R7Y4-F1
#
_cell.length_a   1.000
_cell.length_b   1.000
_cell.length_c   1.000
_cell.angle_alpha   90.00
_cell.angle_beta   90.00
_cell.angle_gamma   90.00
#
_symmetry.space_group_name_H-M   'P 1'
#
loop_
_entity.id
_entity.type
_entity.pdbx_description
1 polymer ?
#
loop_
_entity_poly.entity_id
_entity_poly.type
_entity_poly.pdbx_seq_one_letter_code
_entity_poly.pdbx_strand_id
1 'polypeptide(L)'
;MNHSLGWTVLILVIYVLAAARITRLINADSITEPARMWIAGRAEAAKTKSDEASAASQPALADSYRKRAARGVKTYDFVICPWCVGFWVSLAGAIYLVPFLLGWHGGWVLPVAFAASHVIGKAAGLAQGD
;
A
#
# COMPACT_ATOMS: atom_id res chain seq x y z
N MET A 1 -19.38 -14.41 20.04
CA MET A 1 -18.88 -14.24 21.42
C MET A 1 -19.20 -12.82 21.84
N ASN A 2 -19.93 -12.62 22.95
CA ASN A 2 -20.26 -11.27 23.40
C ASN A 2 -19.09 -10.72 24.22
N HIS A 3 -18.19 -10.02 23.54
CA HIS A 3 -17.11 -9.27 24.19
C HIS A 3 -17.68 -8.02 24.87
N SER A 4 -17.11 -7.63 26.00
CA SER A 4 -17.42 -6.31 26.58
C SER A 4 -16.89 -5.21 25.65
N LEU A 5 -17.57 -4.06 25.61
CA LEU A 5 -17.16 -2.94 24.75
C LEU A 5 -15.70 -2.54 24.99
N GLY A 6 -15.26 -2.50 26.25
CA GLY A 6 -13.88 -2.19 26.61
C GLY A 6 -12.86 -3.19 26.04
N TRP A 7 -13.20 -4.48 26.05
CA TRP A 7 -12.35 -5.52 25.46
C TRP A 7 -12.26 -5.40 23.94
N THR A 8 -13.38 -5.12 23.27
CA THR A 8 -13.40 -4.89 21.81
C THR A 8 -12.54 -3.69 21.42
N VAL A 9 -12.67 -2.57 22.13
CA VAL A 9 -11.86 -1.36 21.87
C VAL A 9 -10.39 -1.65 22.09
N LEU A 10 -10.01 -2.34 23.17
CA LEU A 10 -8.62 -2.71 23.43
C LEU A 10 -8.02 -3.56 22.30
N ILE A 11 -8.74 -4.58 21.82
CA ILE A 11 -8.31 -5.41 20.69
C ILE A 11 -8.09 -4.56 19.44
N LEU A 12 -9.03 -3.68 19.10
CA LEU A 12 -8.94 -2.83 17.91
C LEU A 12 -7.75 -1.86 17.99
N VAL A 13 -7.50 -1.26 19.16
CA VAL A 13 -6.34 -0.37 19.37
C VAL A 13 -5.03 -1.12 19.19
N ILE A 14 -4.87 -2.28 19.85
CA ILE A 14 -3.66 -3.12 19.72
C ILE A 14 -3.46 -3.53 18.25
N TYR A 15 -4.54 -3.93 17.59
CA TYR A 15 -4.52 -4.31 16.19
C TYR A 15 -4.05 -3.17 15.27
N VAL A 16 -4.59 -1.95 15.44
CA VAL A 16 -4.16 -0.77 14.66
C VAL A 16 -2.69 -0.45 14.91
N LEU A 17 -2.22 -0.50 16.16
CA LEU A 17 -0.81 -0.26 16.49
C LEU A 17 0.12 -1.33 15.90
N ALA A 18 -0.28 -2.61 15.95
CA ALA A 18 0.47 -3.71 15.34
C ALA A 18 0.55 -3.55 13.83
N ALA A 19 -0.58 -3.25 13.17
CA ALA A 19 -0.63 -2.98 11.74
C ALA A 19 0.26 -1.78 11.37
N ALA A 20 0.20 -0.68 12.13
CA ALA A 20 1.07 0.48 11.94
C ALA A 20 2.56 0.11 12.02
N ARG A 21 2.93 -0.73 13.00
CA ARG A 21 4.31 -1.18 13.18
C ARG A 21 4.80 -2.04 12.02
N ILE A 22 3.97 -2.98 11.57
CA ILE A 22 4.28 -3.85 10.42
C ILE A 22 4.43 -3.01 9.15
N THR A 23 3.51 -2.07 8.88
CA THR A 23 3.61 -1.15 7.76
C THR A 23 4.92 -0.34 7.81
N ARG A 24 5.33 0.12 8.99
CA ARG A 24 6.60 0.84 9.14
C ARG A 24 7.82 -0.05 8.90
N LEU A 25 7.78 -1.30 9.37
CA LEU A 25 8.82 -2.28 9.10
C LEU A 25 8.96 -2.54 7.60
N ILE A 26 7.86 -2.80 6.89
CA ILE A 26 7.87 -3.02 5.43
C ILE A 26 8.41 -1.80 4.69
N ASN A 27 8.01 -0.59 5.10
CA ASN A 27 8.48 0.63 4.44
C ASN A 27 9.94 0.96 4.73
N ALA A 28 10.45 0.61 5.92
CA ALA A 28 11.83 0.81 6.33
C ALA A 28 12.75 -0.38 5.94
N ASP A 29 12.20 -1.43 5.34
CA ASP A 29 12.94 -2.65 5.00
C ASP A 29 13.84 -2.43 3.77
N SER A 30 15.14 -2.41 4.00
CA SER A 30 16.17 -2.33 2.97
C SER A 30 16.25 -3.60 2.10
N ILE A 31 15.67 -4.72 2.54
CA ILE A 31 15.65 -5.96 1.75
C ILE A 31 14.81 -5.78 0.47
N THR A 32 13.77 -4.95 0.53
CA THR A 32 12.92 -4.66 -0.65
C THR A 32 13.49 -3.57 -1.56
N GLU A 33 14.56 -2.90 -1.14
CA GLU A 33 15.18 -1.79 -1.86
C GLU A 33 15.73 -2.18 -3.25
N PRO A 34 16.39 -3.33 -3.45
CA PRO A 34 16.81 -3.78 -4.77
C PRO A 34 15.62 -4.04 -5.71
N ALA A 35 14.55 -4.64 -5.18
CA ALA A 35 13.32 -4.87 -5.95
C ALA A 35 12.63 -3.54 -6.29
N ARG A 36 12.65 -2.58 -5.37
CA ARG A 36 12.13 -1.22 -5.57
C ARG A 36 12.88 -0.49 -6.68
N MET A 37 14.21 -0.53 -6.66
CA MET A 37 15.05 0.05 -7.71
C MET A 37 14.90 -0.66 -9.05
N TRP A 38 14.71 -1.99 -9.05
CA TRP A 38 14.46 -2.75 -10.27
C TRP A 38 13.14 -2.34 -10.96
N ILE A 39 12.06 -2.13 -10.18
CA ILE A 39 10.78 -1.65 -10.72
C ILE A 39 10.90 -0.21 -11.21
N ALA A 40 11.58 0.66 -10.45
CA ALA A 40 11.84 2.04 -10.87
C ALA A 40 12.63 2.09 -12.18
N GLY A 41 13.71 1.31 -12.30
CA GLY A 41 14.51 1.18 -13.50
C GLY A 41 13.72 0.64 -14.71
N ARG A 42 12.73 -0.22 -14.48
CA ARG A 42 11.83 -0.70 -15.55
C ARG A 42 10.90 0.41 -16.06
N ALA A 43 10.42 1.29 -15.18
CA ALA A 43 9.61 2.44 -15.56
C ALA A 43 10.46 3.50 -16.31
N GLU A 44 11.70 3.70 -15.88
CA GLU A 44 12.66 4.61 -16.50
C GLU A 44 13.09 4.11 -17.89
N ALA A 45 13.40 2.83 -18.04
CA ALA A 45 13.69 2.21 -19.34
C ALA A 45 12.52 2.32 -20.34
N ALA A 46 11.27 2.36 -19.85
CA ALA A 46 10.10 2.59 -20.70
C ALA A 46 9.94 4.07 -21.11
N LYS A 47 10.40 5.01 -20.28
CA LYS A 47 10.48 6.44 -20.64
C LYS A 47 11.55 6.68 -21.70
N THR A 48 12.76 6.15 -21.53
CA THR A 48 13.85 6.30 -22.50
C THR A 48 13.41 5.87 -23.90
N LYS A 49 12.72 4.72 -24.02
CA LYS A 49 12.15 4.25 -25.30
C LYS A 49 11.06 5.16 -25.87
N SER A 50 10.30 5.85 -25.02
CA SER A 50 9.32 6.86 -25.45
C SER A 50 10.02 8.10 -26.01
N ASP A 51 11.11 8.52 -25.37
CA ASP A 51 11.91 9.68 -25.78
C ASP A 51 12.66 9.40 -27.09
N GLU A 52 13.23 8.20 -27.24
CA GLU A 52 13.84 7.71 -28.49
C GLU A 52 12.81 7.67 -29.64
N ALA A 53 11.60 7.15 -29.41
CA ALA A 53 10.53 7.13 -30.41
C ALA A 53 10.03 8.54 -30.77
N SER A 54 10.07 9.48 -29.82
CA SER A 54 9.74 10.89 -30.05
C SER A 54 10.83 11.59 -30.88
N ALA A 55 12.11 11.32 -30.58
CA ALA A 55 13.25 11.80 -31.37
C ALA A 55 13.24 11.24 -32.80
N ALA A 56 12.82 9.98 -32.97
CA ALA A 56 12.60 9.37 -34.28
C ALA A 56 11.34 9.88 -35.01
N SER A 57 10.62 10.87 -34.46
CA SER A 57 9.39 11.44 -35.03
C SER A 57 8.28 10.41 -35.27
N GLN A 58 8.18 9.39 -34.41
CA GLN A 58 7.16 8.33 -34.47
C GLN A 58 6.15 8.48 -33.32
N PRO A 59 5.19 9.43 -33.42
CA PRO A 59 4.35 9.82 -32.28
C PRO A 59 3.43 8.70 -31.79
N ALA A 60 2.92 7.84 -32.68
CA ALA A 60 2.06 6.73 -32.29
C ALA A 60 2.78 5.68 -31.42
N LEU A 61 4.06 5.43 -31.70
CA LEU A 61 4.88 4.52 -30.90
C LEU A 61 5.28 5.16 -29.58
N ALA A 62 5.66 6.44 -29.58
CA ALA A 62 5.95 7.19 -28.36
C ALA A 62 4.79 7.17 -27.35
N ASP A 63 3.55 7.34 -27.82
CA ASP A 63 2.34 7.26 -26.99
C ASP A 63 2.12 5.87 -26.37
N SER A 64 2.41 4.82 -27.13
CA SER A 64 2.27 3.45 -26.65
C SER A 64 3.27 3.13 -25.51
N TYR A 65 4.51 3.63 -25.62
CA TYR A 65 5.53 3.50 -24.58
C TYR A 65 5.20 4.38 -23.37
N ARG A 66 4.70 5.60 -23.58
CA ARG A 66 4.24 6.48 -22.50
C ARG A 66 3.13 5.85 -21.66
N LYS A 67 2.13 5.23 -22.31
CA LYS A 67 1.06 4.48 -21.61
C LYS A 67 1.60 3.30 -20.80
N ARG A 68 2.61 2.59 -21.32
CA ARG A 68 3.28 1.49 -20.59
C ARG A 68 4.08 2.00 -19.38
N ALA A 69 4.83 3.08 -19.55
CA ALA A 69 5.56 3.72 -18.46
C ALA A 69 4.61 4.21 -17.35
N ALA A 70 3.50 4.87 -17.72
CA ALA A 70 2.50 5.34 -16.78
C ALA A 70 1.84 4.21 -15.97
N ARG A 71 1.59 3.05 -16.59
CA ARG A 71 1.12 1.86 -15.86
C ARG A 71 2.17 1.35 -14.87
N GLY A 72 3.44 1.32 -15.25
CA GLY A 72 4.53 0.91 -14.37
C GLY A 72 4.67 1.79 -13.12
N VAL A 73 4.53 3.11 -13.29
CA VAL A 73 4.56 4.07 -12.17
C VAL A 73 3.38 3.84 -11.21
N LYS A 74 2.16 3.67 -11.73
CA LYS A 74 1.00 3.39 -10.88
C LYS A 74 1.14 2.10 -10.06
N THR A 75 1.70 1.04 -10.66
CA THR A 75 1.93 -0.22 -9.96
C THR A 75 2.98 -0.07 -8.87
N TYR A 76 4.05 0.69 -9.15
CA TYR A 76 5.08 1.03 -8.16
C TYR A 76 4.47 1.76 -6.96
N ASP A 77 3.67 2.80 -7.20
CA ASP A 77 3.03 3.59 -6.14
C ASP A 77 2.13 2.72 -5.25
N PHE A 78 1.39 1.77 -5.83
CA PHE A 78 0.44 0.93 -5.08
C PHE A 78 1.10 -0.11 -4.16
N VAL A 79 2.35 -0.49 -4.43
CA VAL A 79 3.10 -1.49 -3.64
C VAL A 79 3.99 -0.82 -2.59
N ILE A 80 4.34 0.45 -2.79
CA ILE A 80 5.35 1.14 -1.98
C ILE A 80 4.79 2.31 -1.17
N CYS A 81 3.65 2.89 -1.58
CA CYS A 81 3.03 3.98 -0.83
C CYS A 81 2.71 3.51 0.61
N PRO A 82 3.14 4.27 1.64
CA PRO A 82 2.90 3.89 3.04
C PRO A 82 1.42 3.64 3.37
N TRP A 83 0.53 4.39 2.71
CA TRP A 83 -0.91 4.20 2.86
C TRP A 83 -1.41 2.91 2.20
N CYS A 84 -0.91 2.56 1.00
CA CYS A 84 -1.30 1.35 0.30
C CYS A 84 -0.82 0.09 1.04
N VAL A 85 0.42 0.08 1.52
CA VAL A 85 0.94 -1.00 2.37
C VAL A 85 0.13 -1.09 3.68
N GLY A 86 -0.21 0.05 4.28
CA GLY A 86 -1.09 0.11 5.45
C GLY A 86 -2.46 -0.51 5.23
N PHE A 87 -3.06 -0.27 4.05
CA PHE A 87 -4.31 -0.91 3.65
C PHE A 87 -4.16 -2.42 3.50
N TRP A 88 -3.12 -2.91 2.83
CA TRP A 88 -2.91 -4.35 2.66
C TRP A 88 -2.69 -5.09 3.97
N VAL A 89 -1.85 -4.54 4.84
CA VAL A 89 -1.57 -5.10 6.17
C VAL A 89 -2.85 -5.11 7.02
N SER A 90 -3.61 -4.02 6.98
CA SER A 90 -4.90 -3.94 7.68
C SER A 90 -5.88 -4.96 7.12
N LEU A 91 -6.06 -5.04 5.81
CA LEU A 91 -6.98 -5.98 5.19
C LEU A 91 -6.65 -7.43 5.55
N ALA A 92 -5.37 -7.83 5.44
CA ALA A 92 -4.92 -9.15 5.80
C ALA A 92 -5.24 -9.49 7.27
N GLY A 93 -4.96 -8.57 8.19
CA GLY A 93 -5.27 -8.77 9.61
C GLY A 93 -6.77 -8.75 9.92
N ALA A 94 -7.55 -7.91 9.23
CA ALA A 94 -9.00 -7.79 9.43
C ALA A 94 -9.75 -9.04 8.98
N ILE A 95 -9.28 -9.71 7.92
CA ILE A 95 -9.83 -11.00 7.45
C ILE A 95 -9.83 -12.04 8.57
N TYR A 96 -8.81 -12.04 9.43
CA TYR A 96 -8.74 -12.94 10.58
C TYR A 96 -9.46 -12.35 11.81
N LEU A 97 -9.16 -11.10 12.16
CA LEU A 97 -9.62 -10.46 13.39
C LEU A 97 -11.16 -10.37 13.49
N VAL A 98 -11.83 -9.96 12.41
CA VAL A 98 -13.28 -9.68 12.42
C VAL A 98 -14.11 -10.96 12.60
N PRO A 99 -13.97 -12.00 11.76
CA PRO A 99 -14.76 -13.23 11.93
C PRO A 99 -14.26 -14.13 13.06
N PHE A 100 -12.95 -14.23 13.30
CA PHE A 100 -12.43 -15.23 14.26
C PHE A 100 -12.24 -14.69 15.69
N LEU A 101 -11.77 -13.44 15.87
CA LEU A 101 -11.60 -12.88 17.23
C LEU A 101 -12.86 -12.17 17.72
N LEU A 102 -13.47 -11.33 16.88
CA LEU A 102 -14.64 -10.54 17.27
C LEU A 102 -15.97 -11.26 17.04
N GLY A 103 -15.98 -12.31 16.22
CA GLY A 103 -17.19 -13.07 15.87
C GLY A 103 -18.20 -12.23 15.07
N TRP A 104 -17.73 -11.18 14.40
CA TRP A 104 -18.56 -10.30 13.56
C TRP A 104 -18.72 -10.88 12.16
N HIS A 105 -19.79 -10.50 11.47
CA HIS A 105 -19.98 -10.95 10.08
C HIS A 105 -18.87 -10.41 9.17
N GLY A 106 -18.52 -11.17 8.13
CA GLY A 106 -17.42 -10.84 7.21
C GLY A 106 -17.57 -9.50 6.46
N GLY A 107 -18.76 -8.91 6.45
CA GLY A 107 -18.98 -7.57 5.86
C GLY A 107 -18.32 -6.43 6.64
N TRP A 108 -17.94 -6.64 7.91
CA TRP A 108 -17.17 -5.66 8.68
C TRP A 108 -15.67 -5.67 8.38
N VAL A 109 -15.16 -6.67 7.64
CA VAL A 109 -13.74 -6.75 7.28
C VAL A 109 -13.29 -5.51 6.52
N LEU A 110 -14.05 -5.10 5.50
CA LEU A 110 -13.71 -3.94 4.68
C LEU A 110 -13.78 -2.62 5.48
N PRO A 111 -14.87 -2.28 6.20
CA PRO A 111 -14.91 -1.09 7.03
C PRO A 111 -13.78 -1.01 8.06
N VAL A 112 -13.48 -2.10 8.76
CA VAL A 112 -12.39 -2.14 9.77
C VAL A 112 -11.03 -1.94 9.11
N ALA A 113 -10.79 -2.59 7.97
CA ALA A 113 -9.54 -2.43 7.22
C ALA A 113 -9.35 -0.99 6.71
N PHE A 114 -10.40 -0.35 6.20
CA PHE A 114 -10.36 1.04 5.76
C PHE A 114 -10.16 2.03 6.91
N ALA A 115 -10.83 1.81 8.05
CA ALA A 115 -10.66 2.66 9.23
C ALA A 115 -9.23 2.56 9.79
N ALA A 116 -8.71 1.33 9.92
CA ALA A 116 -7.34 1.09 10.36
C ALA A 116 -6.31 1.70 9.39
N SER A 117 -6.48 1.52 8.08
CA SER A 117 -5.57 2.07 7.07
C SER A 117 -5.57 3.61 7.05
N HIS A 118 -6.71 4.26 7.32
CA HIS A 118 -6.79 5.71 7.42
C HIS A 118 -5.96 6.25 8.60
N VAL A 119 -6.07 5.61 9.77
CA VAL A 119 -5.30 5.98 10.97
C VAL A 119 -3.80 5.77 10.72
N ILE A 120 -3.42 4.64 10.12
CA ILE A 120 -2.02 4.33 9.79
C ILE A 120 -1.48 5.34 8.76
N GLY A 121 -2.26 5.70 7.74
CA GLY A 121 -1.86 6.67 6.72
C GLY A 121 -1.60 8.07 7.30
N LYS A 122 -2.50 8.56 8.15
CA LYS A 122 -2.32 9.83 8.86
C LYS A 122 -1.09 9.78 9.77
N ALA A 123 -0.88 8.70 10.51
CA ALA A 123 0.28 8.52 11.37
C ALA A 123 1.60 8.42 10.59
N ALA A 124 1.60 7.80 9.42
CA ALA A 124 2.77 7.71 8.55
C ALA A 124 3.17 9.09 8.00
N GLY A 125 2.20 9.92 7.60
CA GLY A 125 2.45 11.30 7.17
C GLY A 125 3.03 12.17 8.29
N LEU A 126 2.59 11.98 9.55
CA LEU A 126 3.14 12.68 10.71
C LEU A 126 4.57 12.21 11.08
N ALA A 127 4.90 10.94 10.80
CA ALA A 127 6.24 10.40 11.03
C ALA A 127 7.27 10.82 9.96
N GLN A 128 6.80 11.38 8.85
CA GLN A 128 7.60 11.90 7.73
C GLN A 128 7.65 13.45 7.75
N GLY A 129 7.29 14.07 8.88
CA GLY A 129 7.36 15.52 9.06
C GLY A 129 8.79 16.03 8.94
N ASP A 130 8.96 16.83 7.88
CA ASP A 130 10.09 17.70 7.47
C ASP A 130 11.15 17.04 6.56
#